data_AF-A0A3N5XD63-F1
#
_entry.id   AF-A0A3N5XD63-F1
#
_cell.length_a   1.000
_cell.length_b   1.000
_cell.length_c   1.000
_cell.angle_alpha   90.00
_cell.angle_beta   90.00
_cell.angle_gamma   90.00
#
_symmetry.space_group_name_H-M   'P 1'
#
loop_
_entity.id
_entity.type
_entity.pdbx_description
1 polymer ?
#
loop_
_entity_poly.entity_id
_entity_poly.type
_entity_poly.pdbx_seq_one_letter_code
_entity_poly.pdbx_strand_id
1 'polypeptide(L)'
;MHCLQRLLGMPVGPTPAVLAYSLLYPYTDNHLDDPAVELSAKRAFIRRLGDRLAGSALEPAAPLERQVFRLVELIECQFARERQPQVYEALLAIHAAQLRSVTLLQRPAPDDVVEISVEKGGTSVLADGYLVAGTLNAAQAECVFGLGVFLQLRDDLEDLVEDRRSKQATVFSSLPPRALLDR
;
A
#
# COMPACT_ATOMS: atom_id res chain seq x y z
N MET A 1 -4.87 -4.84 9.89
CA MET A 1 -4.02 -5.67 10.79
C MET A 1 -4.71 -6.47 11.92
N HIS A 2 -5.29 -5.91 12.99
CA HIS A 2 -5.81 -6.74 14.11
C HIS A 2 -6.93 -7.73 13.73
N CYS A 3 -7.81 -7.36 12.79
CA CYS A 3 -8.81 -8.28 12.24
C CYS A 3 -8.16 -9.44 11.47
N LEU A 4 -7.06 -9.16 10.76
CA LEU A 4 -6.28 -10.18 10.04
C LEU A 4 -5.58 -11.13 11.01
N GLN A 5 -5.08 -10.65 12.15
CA GLN A 5 -4.55 -11.54 13.19
C GLN A 5 -5.60 -12.57 13.62
N ARG A 6 -6.84 -12.13 13.87
CA ARG A 6 -7.93 -13.07 14.19
C ARG A 6 -8.25 -14.02 13.04
N LEU A 7 -8.34 -13.50 11.82
CA LEU A 7 -8.67 -14.28 10.63
C LEU A 7 -7.61 -15.35 10.31
N LEU A 8 -6.34 -15.05 10.57
CA LEU A 8 -5.20 -15.94 10.34
C LEU A 8 -4.85 -16.81 11.55
N GLY A 9 -5.61 -16.71 12.65
CA GLY A 9 -5.35 -17.47 13.88
C GLY A 9 -4.09 -17.03 14.65
N MET A 10 -3.60 -15.82 14.40
CA MET A 10 -2.45 -15.24 15.09
C MET A 10 -2.88 -14.56 16.40
N PRO A 11 -2.00 -14.50 17.41
CA PRO A 11 -2.26 -13.72 18.61
C PRO A 11 -2.57 -12.25 18.25
N VAL A 12 -3.67 -11.73 18.78
CA VAL A 12 -4.05 -10.33 18.58
C VAL A 12 -3.22 -9.46 19.49
N GLY A 13 -2.49 -8.51 18.92
CA GLY A 13 -1.66 -7.59 19.67
C GLY A 13 -0.66 -6.85 18.80
N PRO A 14 -0.04 -5.79 19.33
CA PRO A 14 0.97 -5.06 18.61
C PRO A 14 2.24 -5.92 18.48
N THR A 15 2.68 -6.12 17.24
CA THR A 15 4.03 -6.65 16.95
C THR A 15 4.90 -5.52 16.39
N PRO A 16 6.23 -5.60 16.49
CA PRO A 16 7.13 -4.64 15.86
C PRO A 16 6.78 -4.34 14.39
N ALA A 17 6.53 -5.37 13.58
CA ALA A 17 6.20 -5.23 12.17
C ALA A 17 4.83 -4.57 11.94
N VAL A 18 3.81 -4.94 12.73
CA VAL A 18 2.48 -4.32 12.68
C VAL A 18 2.57 -2.84 13.03
N LEU A 19 3.30 -2.49 14.09
CA LEU A 19 3.51 -1.11 14.49
C LEU A 19 4.29 -0.34 13.41
N ALA A 20 5.39 -0.92 12.92
CA ALA A 20 6.24 -0.30 11.92
C ALA A 20 5.46 0.05 10.66
N TYR A 21 4.68 -0.89 10.12
CA TYR A 21 3.93 -0.69 8.89
C TYR A 21 2.74 0.27 9.09
N SER A 22 2.06 0.20 10.23
CA SER A 22 0.99 1.14 10.59
C SER A 22 1.48 2.60 10.65
N LEU A 23 2.76 2.82 10.96
CA LEU A 23 3.39 4.15 10.95
C LEU A 23 4.02 4.49 9.59
N LEU A 24 4.50 3.49 8.86
CA LEU A 24 5.12 3.68 7.55
C LEU A 24 4.15 4.39 6.59
N TYR A 25 2.89 3.95 6.58
CA TYR A 25 1.86 4.44 5.68
C TYR A 25 1.57 5.96 5.86
N PRO A 26 1.29 6.49 7.08
CA PRO A 26 1.20 7.94 7.28
C PRO A 26 2.46 8.71 6.90
N TYR A 27 3.67 8.19 7.16
CA TYR A 27 4.90 8.91 6.80
C TYR A 27 5.10 8.99 5.29
N THR A 28 4.77 7.93 4.55
CA THR A 28 4.87 7.92 3.09
C THR A 28 3.77 8.76 2.47
N ASP A 29 2.51 8.52 2.82
CA ASP A 29 1.37 9.14 2.13
C ASP A 29 1.30 10.64 2.39
N ASN A 30 1.51 11.09 3.63
CA ASN A 30 1.57 12.52 3.91
C ASN A 30 2.65 13.24 3.07
N HIS A 31 3.78 12.58 2.79
CA HIS A 31 4.82 13.15 1.94
C HIS A 31 4.45 13.14 0.45
N LEU A 32 3.77 12.08 0.00
CA LEU A 32 3.35 11.93 -1.40
C LEU A 32 2.17 12.84 -1.75
N ASP A 33 1.30 13.14 -0.80
CA ASP A 33 0.11 13.97 -1.02
C ASP A 33 0.37 15.46 -0.74
N ASP A 34 1.45 15.82 -0.05
CA ASP A 34 1.77 17.21 0.26
C ASP A 34 2.03 18.02 -1.04
N PRO A 35 1.19 19.03 -1.37
CA PRO A 35 1.36 19.84 -2.58
C PRO A 35 2.57 20.77 -2.52
N ALA A 36 3.14 21.02 -1.33
CA ALA A 36 4.35 21.82 -1.17
C ALA A 36 5.64 21.02 -1.49
N VAL A 37 5.55 19.69 -1.59
CA VAL A 37 6.70 18.85 -1.95
C VAL A 37 6.80 18.74 -3.48
N GLU A 38 7.95 19.15 -4.01
CA GLU A 38 8.29 19.05 -5.43
C GLU A 38 8.17 17.61 -5.96
N LEU A 39 7.67 17.47 -7.20
CA LEU A 39 7.48 16.15 -7.84
C LEU A 39 8.78 15.37 -7.95
N SER A 40 9.91 16.05 -8.19
CA SER A 40 11.24 15.43 -8.25
C SER A 40 11.67 14.85 -6.90
N ALA A 41 11.33 15.53 -5.79
CA ALA A 41 11.60 15.05 -4.44
C ALA A 41 10.73 13.83 -4.11
N LYS A 42 9.43 13.85 -4.44
CA LYS A 42 8.53 12.68 -4.29
C LYS A 42 9.07 11.46 -5.04
N ARG A 43 9.48 11.65 -6.30
CA ARG A 43 10.07 10.57 -7.12
C ARG A 43 11.37 10.03 -6.53
N ALA A 44 12.25 10.91 -6.05
CA ALA A 44 13.50 10.51 -5.42
C ALA A 44 13.26 9.69 -4.14
N PHE A 45 12.32 10.13 -3.29
CA PHE A 45 11.91 9.44 -2.08
C PHE A 45 11.33 8.06 -2.37
N ILE A 46 10.34 7.96 -3.27
CA ILE A 46 9.72 6.66 -3.65
C ILE A 46 10.80 5.70 -4.16
N ARG A 47 11.64 6.14 -5.09
CA ARG A 47 12.71 5.29 -5.65
C ARG A 47 13.63 4.75 -4.55
N ARG A 48 14.08 5.61 -3.64
CA ARG A 48 14.99 5.24 -2.55
C ARG A 48 14.33 4.35 -1.50
N LEU A 49 13.03 4.54 -1.25
CA LEU A 49 12.25 3.62 -0.43
C LEU A 49 12.17 2.23 -1.08
N GLY A 50 11.92 2.16 -2.39
CA GLY A 50 11.96 0.90 -3.14
C GLY A 50 13.31 0.19 -3.03
N ASP A 51 14.41 0.92 -3.25
CA ASP A 51 15.77 0.40 -3.09
C ASP A 51 16.02 -0.15 -1.67
N ARG A 52 15.55 0.57 -0.62
CA ARG A 52 15.65 0.15 0.78
C ARG A 52 14.82 -1.10 1.07
N LEU A 53 13.60 -1.18 0.53
CA LEU A 53 12.72 -2.36 0.66
C LEU A 53 13.31 -3.57 -0.08
N ALA A 54 14.01 -3.35 -1.18
CA ALA A 54 14.75 -4.39 -1.92
C ALA A 54 16.03 -4.87 -1.19
N GLY A 55 16.40 -4.25 -0.07
CA GLY A 55 17.54 -4.64 0.76
C GLY A 55 18.83 -3.89 0.44
N SER A 56 18.78 -2.81 -0.35
CA SER A 56 19.97 -1.98 -0.58
C SER A 56 20.39 -1.27 0.72
N ALA A 57 21.68 -1.30 1.02
CA ALA A 57 22.26 -0.52 2.11
C ALA A 57 22.35 0.95 1.69
N LEU A 58 21.44 1.79 2.22
CA LEU A 58 21.35 3.20 1.91
C LEU A 58 21.46 4.04 3.17
N GLU A 59 22.30 5.08 3.12
CA GLU A 59 22.27 6.14 4.11
C GLU A 59 21.08 7.08 3.84
N PRO A 60 20.30 7.46 4.87
CA PRO A 60 19.17 8.36 4.70
C PRO A 60 19.63 9.77 4.33
N ALA A 61 19.06 10.32 3.25
CA ALA A 61 19.39 11.64 2.72
C ALA A 61 18.61 12.78 3.41
N ALA A 62 17.54 12.45 4.14
CA ALA A 62 16.66 13.41 4.80
C ALA A 62 16.11 12.87 6.14
N PRO A 63 15.60 13.74 7.04
CA PRO A 63 14.99 13.31 8.30
C PRO A 63 13.82 12.32 8.12
N LEU A 64 12.98 12.55 7.11
CA LEU A 64 11.88 11.64 6.76
C LEU A 64 12.40 10.25 6.37
N GLU A 65 13.40 10.19 5.48
CA GLU A 65 14.00 8.91 5.07
C GLU A 65 14.59 8.17 6.28
N ARG A 66 15.22 8.89 7.23
CA ARG A 66 15.74 8.28 8.44
C ARG A 66 14.64 7.62 9.28
N GLN A 67 13.49 8.28 9.41
CA GLN A 67 12.34 7.72 10.13
C GLN A 67 11.79 6.49 9.41
N VAL A 68 11.57 6.60 8.11
CA VAL A 68 11.06 5.53 7.26
C VAL A 68 11.99 4.32 7.25
N PHE A 69 13.30 4.53 7.11
CA PHE A 69 14.29 3.43 7.10
C PHE A 69 14.33 2.73 8.45
N ARG A 70 14.19 3.45 9.57
CA ARG A 70 14.09 2.86 10.90
C ARG A 70 12.83 2.00 11.08
N LEU A 71 11.72 2.36 10.43
CA LEU A 71 10.52 1.51 10.42
C LEU A 71 10.77 0.23 9.61
N VAL A 72 11.47 0.31 8.47
CA VAL A 72 11.89 -0.88 7.72
C VAL A 72 12.83 -1.76 8.55
N GLU A 73 13.79 -1.18 9.27
CA GLU A 73 14.65 -1.91 10.21
C GLU A 73 13.84 -2.62 11.30
N LEU A 74 12.77 -2.01 11.80
CA LEU A 74 11.91 -2.62 12.80
C LEU A 74 11.16 -3.85 12.25
N ILE A 75 10.80 -3.83 10.97
CA ILE A 75 10.27 -5.02 10.27
C ILE A 75 11.35 -6.09 10.16
N GLU A 76 12.58 -5.71 9.79
CA GLU A 76 13.73 -6.61 9.67
C GLU A 76 14.13 -7.29 10.99
N CYS A 77 13.99 -6.60 12.12
CA CYS A 77 14.21 -7.19 13.43
C CYS A 77 13.24 -8.34 13.74
N GLN A 78 12.02 -8.32 13.18
CA GLN A 78 11.03 -9.37 13.37
C GLN A 78 11.10 -10.45 12.28
N PHE A 79 11.36 -10.05 11.03
CA PHE A 79 11.37 -10.92 9.86
C PHE A 79 12.70 -10.80 9.13
N ALA A 80 13.58 -11.78 9.29
CA ALA A 80 14.84 -11.80 8.56
C ALA A 80 14.58 -12.04 7.06
N ARG A 81 15.22 -11.26 6.19
CA ARG A 81 15.00 -11.30 4.72
C ARG A 81 15.22 -12.69 4.12
N GLU A 82 16.19 -13.43 4.64
CA GLU A 82 16.56 -14.77 4.17
C GLU A 82 15.55 -15.83 4.60
N ARG A 83 14.82 -15.60 5.70
CA ARG A 83 13.86 -16.55 6.27
C ARG A 83 12.43 -16.23 5.87
N GLN A 84 12.11 -14.96 5.64
CA GLN A 84 10.78 -14.49 5.25
C GLN A 84 10.86 -13.53 4.04
N PRO A 85 11.37 -14.00 2.88
CA PRO A 85 11.48 -13.15 1.68
C PRO A 85 10.11 -12.62 1.22
N GLN A 86 9.05 -13.40 1.41
CA GLN A 86 7.68 -13.05 1.01
C GLN A 86 7.14 -11.78 1.70
N VAL A 87 7.61 -11.46 2.90
CA VAL A 87 7.27 -10.19 3.57
C VAL A 87 7.75 -9.01 2.73
N TYR A 88 8.98 -9.08 2.23
CA TYR A 88 9.60 -8.01 1.44
C TYR A 88 9.09 -7.99 0.01
N GLU A 89 8.80 -9.15 -0.58
CA GLU A 89 8.12 -9.25 -1.87
C GLU A 89 6.75 -8.57 -1.81
N ALA A 90 5.97 -8.78 -0.75
CA ALA A 90 4.67 -8.13 -0.58
C ALA A 90 4.79 -6.62 -0.36
N LEU A 91 5.78 -6.17 0.44
CA LEU A 91 6.08 -4.74 0.62
C LEU A 91 6.50 -4.06 -0.69
N LEU A 92 7.29 -4.76 -1.52
CA LEU A 92 7.68 -4.28 -2.85
C LEU A 92 6.48 -4.26 -3.82
N ALA A 93 5.56 -5.22 -3.72
CA ALA A 93 4.36 -5.25 -4.55
C ALA A 93 3.45 -4.05 -4.31
N ILE A 94 3.12 -3.74 -3.04
CA ILE A 94 2.33 -2.54 -2.72
C ILE A 94 3.10 -1.25 -3.06
N HIS A 95 4.41 -1.24 -2.87
CA HIS A 95 5.24 -0.10 -3.28
C HIS A 95 5.19 0.14 -4.81
N ALA A 96 5.24 -0.92 -5.61
CA ALA A 96 5.12 -0.84 -7.06
C ALA A 96 3.72 -0.34 -7.49
N ALA A 97 2.66 -0.84 -6.85
CA ALA A 97 1.30 -0.37 -7.08
C ALA A 97 1.14 1.13 -6.76
N GLN A 98 1.74 1.61 -5.67
CA GLN A 98 1.75 3.03 -5.30
C GLN A 98 2.52 3.88 -6.34
N LEU A 99 3.66 3.40 -6.86
CA LEU A 99 4.41 4.09 -7.91
C LEU A 99 3.61 4.20 -9.21
N ARG A 100 2.90 3.13 -9.61
CA ARG A 100 1.99 3.16 -10.78
C ARG A 100 0.89 4.21 -10.59
N SER A 101 0.27 4.26 -9.40
CA SER A 101 -0.75 5.24 -9.05
C SER A 101 -0.25 6.69 -9.24
N VAL A 102 0.95 7.01 -8.76
CA VAL A 102 1.54 8.36 -8.88
C VAL A 102 1.90 8.70 -10.33
N THR A 103 2.37 7.71 -11.10
CA THR A 103 2.80 7.93 -12.49
C THR A 103 1.62 8.19 -13.43
N LEU A 104 0.44 7.63 -13.13
CA LEU A 104 -0.75 7.68 -13.97
C LEU A 104 -1.69 8.88 -13.69
N LEU A 105 -1.27 9.83 -12.85
CA LEU A 105 -2.01 11.04 -12.45
C LEU A 105 -2.43 12.00 -13.58
N GLN A 106 -2.13 11.73 -14.86
CA GLN A 106 -2.38 12.68 -15.95
C GLN A 106 -3.63 12.40 -16.79
N ARG A 107 -4.14 11.15 -16.86
CA ARG A 107 -5.43 10.68 -17.44
C ARG A 107 -5.35 9.17 -17.71
N PRO A 108 -5.62 8.31 -16.72
CA PRO A 108 -5.65 6.88 -16.94
C PRO A 108 -6.86 6.49 -17.82
N ALA A 109 -6.72 5.45 -18.65
CA ALA A 109 -7.88 4.85 -19.28
C ALA A 109 -8.75 4.15 -18.21
N PRO A 110 -10.07 3.95 -18.43
CA PRO A 110 -10.94 3.30 -17.44
C PRO A 110 -10.43 1.91 -17.00
N ASP A 111 -9.90 1.12 -17.93
CA ASP A 111 -9.34 -0.20 -17.62
C ASP A 111 -8.09 -0.10 -16.74
N ASP A 112 -7.25 0.92 -16.93
CA ASP A 112 -6.08 1.17 -16.09
C ASP A 112 -6.51 1.50 -14.64
N VAL A 113 -7.61 2.23 -14.46
CA VAL A 113 -8.11 2.59 -13.13
C VAL A 113 -8.53 1.34 -12.35
N VAL A 114 -9.24 0.41 -13.00
CA VAL A 114 -9.63 -0.85 -12.36
C VAL A 114 -8.41 -1.69 -12.01
N GLU A 115 -7.45 -1.83 -12.93
CA GLU A 115 -6.23 -2.60 -12.69
C GLU A 115 -5.44 -2.03 -11.51
N ILE A 116 -5.25 -0.72 -11.46
CA ILE A 116 -4.53 -0.04 -10.36
C ILE A 116 -5.28 -0.23 -9.04
N SER A 117 -6.60 -0.06 -9.01
CA SER A 117 -7.38 -0.24 -7.77
C SER A 117 -7.29 -1.69 -7.28
N VAL A 118 -7.38 -2.68 -8.17
CA VAL A 118 -7.20 -4.09 -7.81
C VAL A 118 -5.80 -4.35 -7.27
N GLU A 119 -4.76 -3.85 -7.95
CA GLU A 119 -3.38 -4.07 -7.54
C GLU A 119 -3.09 -3.39 -6.19
N LYS A 120 -3.44 -2.11 -6.01
CA LYS A 120 -3.23 -1.38 -4.75
C LYS A 120 -4.00 -2.01 -3.60
N GLY A 121 -5.30 -2.23 -3.78
CA GLY A 121 -6.14 -2.82 -2.74
C GLY A 121 -5.64 -4.20 -2.33
N GLY A 122 -5.44 -5.09 -3.30
CA GLY A 122 -5.02 -6.45 -3.05
C GLY A 122 -3.62 -6.56 -2.45
N THR A 123 -2.63 -5.84 -3.01
CA THR A 123 -1.26 -5.88 -2.48
C THR A 123 -1.12 -5.21 -1.11
N SER A 124 -1.93 -4.18 -0.82
CA SER A 124 -1.96 -3.51 0.49
C SER A 124 -2.31 -4.50 1.60
N VAL A 125 -3.44 -5.20 1.44
CA VAL A 125 -3.90 -6.14 2.45
C VAL A 125 -3.04 -7.41 2.46
N LEU A 126 -2.46 -7.80 1.32
CA LEU A 126 -1.49 -8.89 1.24
C LEU A 126 -0.21 -8.60 2.05
N ALA A 127 0.35 -7.39 1.94
CA ALA A 127 1.47 -6.95 2.77
C ALA A 127 1.12 -7.02 4.26
N ASP A 128 -0.07 -6.53 4.61
CA ASP A 128 -0.67 -6.62 5.95
C ASP A 128 -0.70 -8.07 6.47
N GLY A 129 -1.13 -9.02 5.63
CA GLY A 129 -1.19 -10.44 5.95
C GLY A 129 0.19 -11.05 6.22
N TYR A 130 1.18 -10.75 5.37
CA TYR A 130 2.56 -11.22 5.58
C TYR A 130 3.22 -10.58 6.81
N LEU A 131 2.96 -9.32 7.09
CA LEU A 131 3.47 -8.66 8.30
C LEU A 131 2.83 -9.19 9.59
N VAL A 132 1.60 -9.72 9.48
CA VAL A 132 0.89 -10.37 10.58
C VAL A 132 1.41 -11.79 10.83
N ALA A 133 1.58 -12.60 9.77
CA ALA A 133 1.82 -14.04 9.89
C ALA A 133 3.26 -14.48 9.55
N GLY A 134 4.07 -13.63 8.93
CA GLY A 134 5.39 -13.94 8.39
C GLY A 134 5.37 -14.80 7.12
N THR A 135 4.39 -15.71 7.00
CA THR A 135 4.16 -16.58 5.84
C THR A 135 2.66 -16.79 5.66
N LEU A 136 2.22 -16.94 4.41
CA LEU A 136 0.86 -17.31 4.06
C LEU A 136 0.90 -18.51 3.11
N ASN A 137 -0.04 -19.44 3.25
CA ASN A 137 -0.30 -20.41 2.20
C ASN A 137 -1.07 -19.77 1.03
N ALA A 138 -1.16 -20.46 -0.11
CA ALA A 138 -1.81 -19.93 -1.31
C ALA A 138 -3.25 -19.47 -1.08
N ALA A 139 -4.06 -20.26 -0.37
CA ALA A 139 -5.46 -19.93 -0.09
C ALA A 139 -5.59 -18.72 0.84
N GLN A 140 -4.70 -18.60 1.83
CA GLN A 140 -4.63 -17.42 2.69
C GLN A 140 -4.24 -16.17 1.90
N ALA A 141 -3.21 -16.26 1.06
CA ALA A 141 -2.76 -15.15 0.22
C ALA A 141 -3.87 -14.68 -0.74
N GLU A 142 -4.55 -15.62 -1.40
CA GLU A 142 -5.67 -15.31 -2.30
C GLU A 142 -6.84 -14.65 -1.55
N CYS A 143 -7.23 -15.21 -0.40
CA CYS A 143 -8.31 -14.64 0.42
C CYS A 143 -7.97 -13.23 0.93
N VAL A 144 -6.74 -13.02 1.39
CA VAL A 144 -6.26 -11.73 1.91
C VAL A 144 -6.16 -10.69 0.78
N PHE A 145 -5.67 -11.09 -0.39
CA PHE A 145 -5.65 -10.24 -1.58
C PHE A 145 -7.07 -9.85 -2.01
N GLY A 146 -7.99 -10.82 -2.11
CA GLY A 146 -9.38 -10.56 -2.46
C GLY A 146 -10.09 -9.65 -1.47
N LEU A 147 -9.81 -9.80 -0.16
CA LEU A 147 -10.28 -8.88 0.87
C LEU A 147 -9.78 -7.45 0.61
N GLY A 148 -8.52 -7.29 0.21
CA GLY A 148 -7.96 -5.98 -0.14
C GLY A 148 -8.62 -5.32 -1.34
N VAL A 149 -8.88 -6.09 -2.40
CA VAL A 149 -9.64 -5.59 -3.57
C VAL A 149 -11.03 -5.13 -3.15
N PHE A 150 -11.72 -5.93 -2.34
CA PHE A 150 -13.06 -5.57 -1.85
C PHE A 150 -13.03 -4.27 -1.02
N LEU A 151 -12.06 -4.12 -0.12
CA LEU A 151 -11.91 -2.92 0.71
C LEU A 151 -11.62 -1.68 -0.14
N GLN A 152 -10.73 -1.79 -1.15
CA GLN A 152 -10.46 -0.67 -2.06
C GLN A 152 -11.71 -0.22 -2.82
N LEU A 153 -12.53 -1.17 -3.31
CA LEU A 153 -13.78 -0.82 -4.00
C LEU A 153 -14.78 -0.16 -3.04
N ARG A 154 -14.86 -0.63 -1.80
CA ARG A 154 -15.70 0.04 -0.80
C ARG A 154 -15.22 1.48 -0.56
N ASP A 155 -13.92 1.68 -0.38
CA ASP A 155 -13.33 3.00 -0.12
C ASP A 155 -13.58 3.95 -1.32
N ASP A 156 -13.33 3.49 -2.56
CA ASP A 156 -13.64 4.25 -3.80
C ASP A 156 -15.14 4.63 -3.91
N LEU A 157 -16.03 3.81 -3.34
CA LEU A 157 -17.47 4.09 -3.32
C LEU A 157 -17.85 5.09 -2.22
N GLU A 158 -17.27 4.96 -1.03
CA GLU A 158 -17.47 5.88 0.09
C GLU A 158 -16.96 7.29 -0.26
N ASP A 159 -15.83 7.40 -0.97
CA ASP A 159 -15.19 8.66 -1.33
C ASP A 159 -15.66 9.26 -2.67
N LEU A 160 -16.62 8.63 -3.35
CA LEU A 160 -17.10 9.00 -4.69
C LEU A 160 -17.39 10.50 -4.86
N VAL A 161 -18.03 11.13 -3.86
CA VAL A 161 -18.39 12.55 -3.93
C VAL A 161 -17.15 13.44 -3.87
N GLU A 162 -16.18 13.09 -3.04
CA GLU A 162 -14.93 13.83 -2.88
C GLU A 162 -14.02 13.63 -4.09
N ASP A 163 -13.89 12.40 -4.59
CA ASP A 163 -13.14 12.07 -5.80
C ASP A 163 -13.63 12.87 -7.02
N ARG A 164 -14.95 12.99 -7.17
CA ARG A 164 -15.53 13.80 -8.26
C ARG A 164 -15.22 15.29 -8.11
N ARG A 165 -15.14 15.80 -6.87
CA ARG A 165 -14.77 17.20 -6.61
C ARG A 165 -13.29 17.46 -6.88
N SER A 166 -12.42 16.53 -6.49
CA SER A 166 -10.96 16.60 -6.71
C SER A 166 -10.54 16.19 -8.14
N LYS A 167 -11.48 15.65 -8.95
CA LYS A 167 -11.22 15.06 -10.28
C LYS A 167 -10.24 13.88 -10.22
N GLN A 168 -10.23 13.18 -9.09
CA GLN A 168 -9.50 11.94 -8.92
C GLN A 168 -10.23 10.81 -9.62
N ALA A 169 -9.51 10.07 -10.48
CA ALA A 169 -10.06 8.93 -11.19
C ALA A 169 -9.98 7.67 -10.31
N THR A 170 -11.14 7.15 -9.94
CA THR A 170 -11.34 5.89 -9.20
C THR A 170 -12.34 5.02 -9.96
N VAL A 171 -12.56 3.78 -9.51
CA VAL A 171 -13.45 2.84 -10.20
C VAL A 171 -14.85 3.44 -10.36
N PHE A 172 -15.37 4.11 -9.33
CA PHE A 172 -16.72 4.66 -9.34
C PHE A 172 -16.79 6.13 -9.80
N SER A 173 -15.76 6.94 -9.57
CA SER A 173 -15.78 8.36 -10.00
C SER A 173 -15.73 8.50 -11.52
N SER A 174 -15.10 7.53 -12.19
CA SER A 174 -14.97 7.44 -13.65
C SER A 174 -16.25 6.99 -14.35
N LEU A 175 -17.22 6.43 -13.60
CA LEU A 175 -18.50 5.99 -14.14
C LEU A 175 -19.50 7.16 -14.25
N PRO A 176 -20.33 7.19 -15.31
CA PRO A 176 -21.42 8.15 -15.40
C PRO A 176 -22.43 7.90 -14.27
N PRO A 177 -23.08 8.95 -13.70
CA PRO A 177 -24.04 8.79 -12.61
C PRO A 177 -25.18 7.78 -12.85
N ARG A 178 -25.51 7.53 -14.12
CA ARG A 178 -26.55 6.57 -14.52
C ARG A 178 -26.12 5.10 -14.40
N ALA A 179 -24.81 4.81 -14.37
CA ALA A 179 -24.29 3.45 -14.23
C ALA A 179 -24.14 3.02 -12.75
N LEU A 180 -24.27 3.96 -11.80
CA LEU A 180 -24.17 3.69 -10.35
C LEU A 180 -25.54 3.40 -9.71
N LEU A 181 -26.60 3.65 -10.45
CA LEU A 181 -27.97 3.41 -10.03
C LEU A 181 -28.58 2.46 -11.07
N ASP A 182 -28.53 1.17 -10.80
CA ASP A 182 -29.50 0.26 -11.42
C ASP A 182 -30.89 0.79 -11.05
N ARG A 183 -31.65 1.20 -12.07
CA ARG A 183 -33.07 1.54 -11.96
C ARG A 183 -33.89 0.40 -12.53
#